data_AF-A0A673VHG3-F1
#
_entry.id   AF-A0A673VHG3-F1
#
_cell.length_a   1.000
_cell.length_b   1.000
_cell.length_c   1.000
_cell.angle_alpha   90.00
_cell.angle_beta   90.00
_cell.angle_gamma   90.00
#
_symmetry.space_group_name_H-M   'P 1'
#
loop_
_entity.id
_entity.type
_entity.pdbx_description
1 polymer ?
#
loop_
_entity_poly.entity_id
_entity_poly.type
_entity_poly.pdbx_seq_one_letter_code
_entity_poly.pdbx_strand_id
1 'polypeptide(L)'
;MRVNVGGHVRKFFVFDCCFTLSIPRILKGTMGGTLVIECRYSVGEEGHRKFWCRGPSWTDCVRVIEAAPMEGQEVRRGRVTLRDNPREHLFHVITEDLEEGDADIYWCGVER
;
A
#
# COMPACT_ATOMS: atom_id res chain seq x y z
N MET A 1 -6.63 -1.63 0.10
CA MET A 1 -6.57 -1.59 1.58
C MET A 1 -7.03 -0.23 2.06
N ARG A 2 -7.44 -0.10 3.33
CA ARG A 2 -7.84 1.17 3.92
C ARG A 2 -6.96 1.46 5.13
N VAL A 3 -6.28 2.60 5.12
CA VAL A 3 -5.49 3.11 6.24
C VAL A 3 -6.38 4.07 7.03
N ASN A 4 -6.49 3.86 8.33
CA ASN A 4 -7.18 4.77 9.24
C ASN A 4 -6.16 5.30 10.26
N VAL A 5 -6.13 6.62 10.49
CA VAL A 5 -5.26 7.26 11.49
C VAL A 5 -6.16 7.93 12.53
N GLY A 6 -6.11 7.50 13.80
CA GLY A 6 -6.84 8.17 14.90
C GLY A 6 -7.42 7.30 16.03
N GLY A 7 -7.61 7.95 17.20
CA GLY A 7 -8.13 7.39 18.47
C GLY A 7 -9.66 7.31 18.62
N HIS A 8 -10.44 7.52 17.58
CA HIS A 8 -11.87 7.18 17.55
C HIS A 8 -12.22 6.56 16.19
N VAL A 9 -12.72 5.32 16.25
CA VAL A 9 -12.99 4.48 15.08
C VAL A 9 -14.29 4.93 14.39
N ARG A 10 -14.21 5.39 13.14
CA ARG A 10 -15.37 5.38 12.23
C ARG A 10 -15.22 4.23 11.23
N LYS A 11 -15.93 3.15 11.49
CA LYS A 11 -16.10 1.99 10.58
C LYS A 11 -16.99 2.42 9.40
N PHE A 12 -16.53 2.14 8.19
CA PHE A 12 -17.40 2.10 7.00
C PHE A 12 -17.22 0.75 6.31
N PHE A 13 -18.34 0.12 5.98
CA PHE A 13 -18.47 -1.22 5.37
C PHE A 13 -19.18 -1.15 4.01
N VAL A 14 -18.99 -2.24 3.25
CA VAL A 14 -19.79 -2.83 2.14
C VAL A 14 -19.49 -2.35 0.71
N PHE A 15 -19.09 -3.28 -0.18
CA PHE A 15 -19.88 -3.72 -1.34
C PHE A 15 -19.41 -5.09 -1.85
N ASP A 16 -20.37 -6.01 -1.93
CA ASP A 16 -20.26 -7.40 -2.36
C ASP A 16 -20.68 -7.49 -3.84
N CYS A 17 -19.85 -8.07 -4.71
CA CYS A 17 -20.26 -9.10 -5.69
C CYS A 17 -19.11 -9.55 -6.62
N CYS A 18 -18.83 -10.86 -6.59
CA CYS A 18 -18.30 -11.71 -7.66
C CYS A 18 -16.93 -11.40 -8.30
N PHE A 19 -15.87 -11.39 -7.50
CA PHE A 19 -14.55 -12.00 -7.78
C PHE A 19 -14.06 -12.50 -6.42
N THR A 20 -13.21 -13.52 -6.32
CA THR A 20 -12.67 -14.03 -5.03
C THR A 20 -12.57 -12.92 -3.98
N LEU A 21 -13.44 -12.95 -2.96
CA LEU A 21 -13.70 -11.84 -2.04
C LEU A 21 -12.42 -11.54 -1.24
N SER A 22 -11.53 -10.74 -1.83
CA SER A 22 -10.36 -10.22 -1.16
C SER A 22 -10.85 -9.13 -0.24
N ILE A 23 -11.17 -9.53 1.00
CA ILE A 23 -11.63 -8.60 2.03
C ILE A 23 -10.61 -7.47 2.12
N PRO A 24 -11.03 -6.20 1.96
CA PRO A 24 -10.11 -5.09 2.02
C PRO A 24 -9.43 -5.08 3.39
N ARG A 25 -8.10 -5.15 3.41
CA ARG A 25 -7.34 -5.04 4.66
C ARG A 25 -7.53 -3.63 5.23
N ILE A 26 -7.95 -3.56 6.50
CA ILE A 26 -8.03 -2.30 7.25
C ILE A 26 -6.82 -2.23 8.17
N LEU A 27 -5.99 -1.22 7.96
CA LEU A 27 -4.82 -0.93 8.78
C LEU A 27 -5.12 0.26 9.66
N LYS A 28 -4.71 0.18 10.93
CA LYS A 28 -4.84 1.28 11.89
C LYS A 28 -3.45 1.81 12.20
N GLY A 29 -3.31 3.12 12.09
CA GLY A 29 -2.11 3.86 12.46
C GLY A 29 -2.40 4.82 13.60
N THR A 30 -1.35 5.13 14.36
CA THR A 30 -1.37 6.14 15.41
C THR A 30 -0.73 7.41 14.85
N MET A 31 -1.26 8.58 15.19
CA MET A 31 -0.67 9.87 14.81
C MET A 31 0.79 9.96 15.27
N GLY A 32 1.68 10.42 14.40
CA GLY A 32 3.14 10.44 14.59
C GLY A 32 3.81 9.06 14.58
N GLY A 33 3.03 7.98 14.41
CA GLY A 33 3.53 6.61 14.38
C GLY A 33 3.98 6.17 12.99
N THR A 34 4.45 4.92 12.91
CA THR A 34 4.89 4.28 11.66
C THR A 34 3.97 3.12 11.30
N LEU A 35 3.61 3.04 10.02
CA LEU A 35 2.89 1.90 9.46
C LEU A 35 3.78 1.16 8.45
N VAL A 36 3.88 -0.15 8.61
CA VAL A 36 4.58 -1.04 7.68
C VAL A 36 3.53 -1.91 6.99
N ILE A 37 3.54 -1.89 5.66
CA ILE A 37 2.55 -2.54 4.81
C ILE A 37 3.27 -3.55 3.94
N GLU A 38 2.81 -4.80 3.98
CA GLU A 38 3.30 -5.88 3.12
C GLU A 38 2.40 -6.05 1.90
N CYS A 39 2.99 -5.89 0.71
CA CYS A 39 2.33 -6.07 -0.57
C CYS A 39 2.91 -7.31 -1.27
N ARG A 40 2.18 -8.44 -1.24
CA ARG A 40 2.59 -9.67 -1.94
C ARG A 40 2.24 -9.60 -3.43
N TYR A 41 3.10 -10.18 -4.27
CA TYR A 41 2.90 -10.32 -5.71
C TYR A 41 3.19 -11.75 -6.18
N SER A 42 2.86 -12.06 -7.43
CA SER A 42 2.99 -13.42 -7.97
C SER A 42 4.42 -13.71 -8.44
N VAL A 43 4.78 -14.99 -8.44
CA VAL A 43 6.03 -15.46 -9.07
C VAL A 43 6.06 -15.04 -10.55
N GLY A 44 7.20 -14.55 -11.02
CA GLY A 44 7.37 -14.00 -12.36
C GLY A 44 7.14 -12.49 -12.46
N GLU A 45 6.76 -11.82 -11.37
CA GLU A 45 6.59 -10.37 -11.31
C GLU A 45 7.76 -9.65 -10.61
N GLU A 46 8.86 -10.35 -10.35
CA GLU A 46 10.07 -9.81 -9.71
C GLU A 46 10.67 -8.68 -10.57
N GLY A 47 10.68 -8.87 -11.89
CA GLY A 47 11.19 -7.93 -12.89
C GLY A 47 10.26 -6.76 -13.22
N HIS A 48 9.14 -6.61 -12.51
CA HIS A 48 8.15 -5.56 -12.77
C HIS A 48 8.23 -4.42 -11.77
N ARG A 49 7.82 -3.22 -12.19
CA ARG A 49 7.81 -2.04 -11.31
C ARG A 49 6.78 -2.24 -10.20
N LYS A 50 7.16 -1.92 -8.96
CA LYS A 50 6.25 -1.95 -7.81
C LYS A 50 5.77 -0.55 -7.51
N PHE A 51 4.50 -0.39 -7.18
CA PHE A 51 3.97 0.92 -6.85
C PHE A 51 2.95 0.87 -5.73
N TRP A 52 2.80 2.03 -5.10
CA TRP A 52 1.84 2.33 -4.07
C TRP A 52 0.98 3.49 -4.54
N CYS A 53 -0.33 3.30 -4.67
CA CYS A 53 -1.24 4.35 -5.12
C CYS A 53 -2.39 4.60 -4.13
N ARG A 54 -2.89 5.83 -4.12
CA ARG A 54 -3.95 6.32 -3.22
C ARG A 54 -5.17 6.71 -4.04
N GLY A 55 -6.34 6.24 -3.67
CA GLY A 55 -7.58 6.60 -4.34
C GLY A 55 -8.73 5.62 -4.13
N PRO A 56 -9.96 6.02 -4.51
CA PRO A 56 -11.18 5.26 -4.22
C PRO A 56 -11.31 3.97 -5.04
N SER A 57 -10.65 3.90 -6.20
CA SER A 57 -10.67 2.78 -7.13
C SER A 57 -9.26 2.49 -7.66
N TRP A 58 -9.07 1.32 -8.28
CA TRP A 58 -7.80 0.97 -8.93
C TRP A 58 -7.50 1.86 -10.15
N THR A 59 -8.53 2.23 -10.93
CA THR A 59 -8.38 3.01 -12.16
C THR A 59 -8.14 4.49 -11.89
N ASP A 60 -8.65 5.01 -10.78
CA ASP A 60 -8.60 6.44 -10.43
C ASP A 60 -7.57 6.75 -9.33
N CYS A 61 -6.73 5.77 -8.95
CA CYS A 61 -5.72 6.00 -7.93
C CYS A 61 -4.53 6.81 -8.46
N VAL A 62 -3.99 7.67 -7.61
CA VAL A 62 -2.80 8.49 -7.89
C VAL A 62 -1.57 7.79 -7.29
N ARG A 63 -0.50 7.62 -8.09
CA ARG A 63 0.75 7.03 -7.61
C ARG A 63 1.37 7.89 -6.51
N VAL A 64 1.54 7.31 -5.33
CA VAL A 64 2.24 7.91 -4.19
C VAL A 64 3.74 7.71 -4.35
N ILE A 65 4.16 6.48 -4.63
CA ILE A 65 5.56 6.11 -4.83
C ILE A 65 5.65 4.86 -5.72
N GLU A 66 6.77 4.72 -6.43
CA GLU A 66 7.07 3.56 -7.26
C GLU A 66 8.56 3.25 -7.21
N ALA A 67 8.90 1.98 -7.42
CA ALA A 67 10.27 1.50 -7.54
C ALA A 67 10.46 0.77 -8.87
N ALA A 68 11.63 0.97 -9.48
CA ALA A 68 12.06 0.19 -10.62
C ALA A 68 12.40 -1.25 -10.19
N PRO A 69 12.35 -2.23 -11.11
CA PRO A 69 12.67 -3.61 -10.82
C PRO A 69 14.18 -3.79 -10.65
N MET A 70 14.69 -3.48 -9.46
CA MET A 70 16.10 -3.67 -9.10
C MET A 70 16.18 -4.26 -7.69
N GLU A 71 16.89 -5.39 -7.55
CA GLU A 71 17.00 -6.11 -6.28
C GLU A 71 17.59 -5.20 -5.19
N GLY A 72 16.91 -5.11 -4.05
CA GLY A 72 17.35 -4.29 -2.92
C GLY A 72 17.16 -2.78 -3.10
N GLN A 73 16.51 -2.33 -4.18
CA GLN A 73 16.19 -0.92 -4.35
C GLN A 73 15.17 -0.45 -3.32
N GLU A 74 15.55 0.58 -2.60
CA GLU A 74 14.68 1.34 -1.71
C GLU A 74 14.49 2.73 -2.31
N VAL A 75 13.23 3.14 -2.46
CA VAL A 75 12.87 4.48 -2.91
C VAL A 75 12.12 5.19 -1.79
N ARG A 76 12.48 6.44 -1.52
CA ARG A 76 11.83 7.27 -0.52
C ARG A 76 11.26 8.54 -1.15
N ARG A 77 10.02 8.87 -0.80
CA ARG A 77 9.36 10.13 -1.16
C ARG A 77 8.70 10.71 0.09
N GLY A 78 9.29 11.77 0.63
CA GLY A 78 8.81 12.39 1.87
C GLY A 78 8.84 11.40 3.04
N ARG A 79 7.66 11.14 3.62
CA ARG A 79 7.45 10.21 4.74
C ARG A 79 7.22 8.75 4.32
N VAL A 80 7.20 8.46 3.01
CA VAL A 80 6.87 7.13 2.47
C VAL A 80 8.12 6.50 1.84
N THR A 81 8.42 5.27 2.24
CA THR A 81 9.47 4.42 1.66
C THR A 81 8.84 3.19 1.02
N LEU A 82 9.33 2.79 -0.16
CA LEU A 82 8.99 1.53 -0.83
C LEU A 82 10.26 0.72 -1.03
N ARG A 83 10.25 -0.53 -0.56
CA ARG A 83 11.37 -1.46 -0.68
C ARG A 83 10.90 -2.81 -1.23
N ASP A 84 11.42 -3.23 -2.38
CA ASP A 84 11.09 -4.53 -2.96
C ASP A 84 11.93 -5.67 -2.35
N ASN A 85 11.32 -6.83 -2.18
CA ASN A 85 11.98 -8.09 -1.80
C ASN A 85 11.61 -9.20 -2.81
N PRO A 86 12.31 -9.26 -3.96
CA PRO A 86 12.10 -10.29 -4.99
C PRO A 86 12.12 -11.72 -4.49
N ARG A 87 12.96 -12.04 -3.50
CA ARG A 87 13.12 -13.40 -2.98
C ARG A 87 11.87 -13.91 -2.26
N GLU A 88 11.13 -13.00 -1.62
CA GLU A 88 9.92 -13.32 -0.86
C GLU A 88 8.63 -12.97 -1.61
N HIS A 89 8.75 -12.48 -2.86
CA HIS A 89 7.64 -12.06 -3.70
C HIS A 89 6.73 -11.05 -3.01
N LEU A 90 7.34 -10.10 -2.31
CA LEU A 90 6.64 -9.00 -1.64
C LEU A 90 7.47 -7.73 -1.63
N PHE A 91 6.81 -6.60 -1.53
CA PHE A 91 7.45 -5.32 -1.25
C PHE A 91 6.82 -4.69 -0.02
N HIS A 92 7.62 -3.90 0.69
CA HIS A 92 7.20 -3.13 1.84
C HIS A 92 6.90 -1.70 1.45
N VAL A 93 5.82 -1.16 1.98
CA VAL A 93 5.58 0.28 2.03
C VAL A 93 5.61 0.70 3.49
N ILE A 94 6.51 1.63 3.82
CA ILE A 94 6.71 2.14 5.17
C ILE A 94 6.30 3.61 5.15
N THR A 95 5.27 3.97 5.91
CA THR A 95 4.85 5.36 6.10
C THR A 95 5.16 5.77 7.53
N GLU A 96 6.05 6.73 7.70
CA GLU A 96 6.46 7.28 8.99
C GLU A 96 5.67 8.55 9.33
N ASP A 97 5.70 8.92 10.61
CA ASP A 97 5.10 10.16 11.11
C ASP A 97 3.68 10.38 10.57
N LEU A 98 2.81 9.39 10.82
CA LEU A 98 1.45 9.34 10.30
C LEU A 98 0.64 10.57 10.71
N GLU A 99 -0.06 11.16 9.75
CA GLU A 99 -0.94 12.30 9.96
C GLU A 99 -2.39 11.91 9.66
N GLU A 100 -3.36 12.69 10.15
CA GLU A 100 -4.79 12.44 9.87
C GLU A 100 -5.08 12.40 8.36
N GLY A 101 -4.38 13.23 7.59
CA GLY A 101 -4.47 13.27 6.12
C GLY A 101 -4.01 12.00 5.42
N ASP A 102 -3.32 11.08 6.10
CA ASP A 102 -2.89 9.80 5.52
C ASP A 102 -4.02 8.75 5.53
N ALA A 103 -5.13 9.00 6.25
CA ALA A 103 -6.26 8.09 6.31
C ALA A 103 -7.03 8.04 4.98
N ASP A 104 -6.92 6.93 4.23
CA ASP A 104 -7.55 6.77 2.93
C ASP A 104 -7.57 5.30 2.44
N ILE A 105 -8.08 5.09 1.22
CA ILE A 105 -7.96 3.86 0.45
C ILE A 105 -6.69 3.91 -0.39
N TYR A 106 -5.95 2.80 -0.33
CA TYR A 106 -4.70 2.62 -1.06
C TYR A 106 -4.60 1.24 -1.70
N TRP A 107 -3.74 1.12 -2.71
CA TRP A 107 -3.53 -0.10 -3.47
C TRP A 107 -2.06 -0.39 -3.68
N CYS A 108 -1.69 -1.65 -3.47
CA CYS A 108 -0.42 -2.20 -3.90
C CYS A 108 -0.55 -2.59 -5.36
N GLY A 109 0.44 -2.24 -6.19
CA GLY A 109 0.40 -2.64 -7.58
C GLY A 109 1.74 -3.04 -8.15
N VAL A 110 1.64 -3.82 -9.22
CA VAL A 110 2.76 -4.26 -10.04
C VAL A 110 2.46 -3.89 -11.47
N GLU A 111 3.36 -3.15 -12.10
CA GLU A 111 3.24 -2.67 -13.49
C GLU A 111 4.10 -3.53 -14.40
N ARG A 112 3.44 -4.18 -15.37
CA ARG A 112 4.04 -5.02 -16.41
C ARG A 112 4.61 -4.19 -17.55
#